data_AF-A0A1J3EQJ9-F1
#
_entry.id   AF-A0A1J3EQJ9-F1
#
_cell.length_a   1.000
_cell.length_b   1.000
_cell.length_c   1.000
_cell.angle_alpha   90.00
_cell.angle_beta   90.00
_cell.angle_gamma   90.00
#
_symmetry.space_group_name_H-M   'P 1'
#
loop_
_entity.id
_entity.type
_entity.pdbx_description
1 polymer ?
#
loop_
_entity_poly.entity_id
_entity_poly.type
_entity_poly.pdbx_seq_one_letter_code
_entity_poly.pdbx_strand_id
1 'polypeptide(L)'
;PNAKLGCTEHVSYGKESTHGKECTFSHCSCPALDCNYTGSYSQIYSHFVDDHRHKPKSMSFLCGGSVDVQMNIATDKMLVLWEFKKRLLFALQCFNEPNGVYVTVRCIAPSALQVGKFAYCLDYSMDGHTLKYESPDVKKVLEVSSQIPQDDFLFVPHCFLRGELLEMKIGIGLKVRAGS
;
A
#
# COMPACT_ATOMS: atom_id res chain seq x y z
N PRO A 1 8.85 -4.94 -22.88
CA PRO A 1 7.57 -4.32 -22.45
C PRO A 1 7.72 -2.79 -22.43
N ASN A 2 6.63 -2.02 -22.46
CA ASN A 2 6.65 -0.55 -22.23
C ASN A 2 7.40 0.31 -23.28
N ALA A 3 7.78 -0.22 -24.44
CA ALA A 3 8.44 0.58 -25.50
C ALA A 3 7.58 1.75 -25.98
N LYS A 4 6.26 1.56 -26.06
CA LYS A 4 5.28 2.63 -26.37
C LYS A 4 5.24 3.73 -25.30
N LEU A 5 5.73 3.45 -24.10
CA LEU A 5 5.80 4.37 -22.97
C LEU A 5 7.20 5.01 -22.83
N GLY A 6 8.11 4.73 -23.78
CA GLY A 6 9.46 5.29 -23.80
C GLY A 6 10.56 4.36 -23.26
N CYS A 7 10.24 3.12 -22.89
CA CYS A 7 11.27 2.16 -22.48
C CYS A 7 12.13 1.72 -23.67
N THR A 8 13.43 2.02 -23.64
CA THR A 8 14.40 1.60 -24.67
C THR A 8 15.19 0.35 -24.28
N GLU A 9 14.86 -0.28 -23.15
CA GLU A 9 15.57 -1.46 -22.69
C GLU A 9 15.23 -2.70 -23.52
N HIS A 10 16.28 -3.41 -23.94
CA HIS A 10 16.16 -4.72 -24.57
C HIS A 10 16.21 -5.80 -23.49
N VAL A 11 15.10 -6.53 -23.35
CA VAL A 11 14.94 -7.57 -22.33
C VAL A 11 15.08 -8.94 -22.97
N SER A 12 15.81 -9.85 -22.32
CA SER A 12 15.92 -11.24 -22.77
C SER A 12 14.56 -11.94 -22.78
N TYR A 13 14.38 -12.88 -23.70
CA TYR A 13 13.18 -13.71 -23.78
C TYR A 13 12.89 -14.41 -22.44
N GLY A 14 11.63 -14.35 -21.99
CA GLY A 14 11.15 -14.91 -20.72
C GLY A 14 11.26 -13.98 -19.51
N LYS A 15 11.91 -12.82 -19.63
CA LYS A 15 12.04 -11.82 -18.54
C LYS A 15 11.09 -10.62 -18.69
N GLU A 16 10.20 -10.66 -19.67
CA GLU A 16 9.30 -9.56 -20.01
C GLU A 16 8.34 -9.23 -18.85
N SER A 17 7.76 -10.24 -18.19
CA SER A 17 6.84 -10.02 -17.06
C SER A 17 7.53 -9.35 -15.87
N THR A 18 8.73 -9.82 -15.50
CA THR A 18 9.53 -9.24 -14.43
C THR A 18 9.92 -7.80 -14.75
N HIS A 19 10.43 -7.54 -15.96
CA HIS A 19 10.73 -6.17 -16.40
C HIS A 19 9.48 -5.30 -16.38
N GLY A 20 8.31 -5.80 -16.80
CA GLY A 20 7.06 -5.04 -16.72
C GLY A 20 6.71 -4.57 -15.31
N LYS A 21 7.10 -5.30 -14.26
CA LYS A 21 6.86 -4.87 -12.86
C LYS A 21 7.93 -3.91 -12.33
N GLU A 22 9.15 -4.02 -12.85
CA GLU A 22 10.32 -3.26 -12.38
C GLU A 22 10.59 -1.99 -13.20
N CYS A 23 10.09 -1.93 -14.43
CA CYS A 23 10.33 -0.83 -15.35
C CYS A 23 9.74 0.48 -14.81
N THR A 24 10.55 1.53 -14.80
CA THR A 24 10.13 2.88 -14.38
C THR A 24 9.08 3.50 -15.31
N PHE A 25 9.01 3.01 -16.56
CA PHE A 25 7.99 3.42 -17.52
C PHE A 25 6.67 2.65 -17.35
N SER A 26 6.57 1.71 -16.42
CA SER A 26 5.31 1.04 -16.13
C SER A 26 4.29 2.00 -15.55
N HIS A 27 3.06 1.89 -16.05
CA HIS A 27 1.95 2.61 -15.47
C HIS A 27 1.50 1.95 -14.17
N CYS A 28 1.08 2.76 -13.21
CA CYS A 28 0.36 2.33 -12.02
C CYS A 28 -1.11 2.72 -12.18
N SER A 29 -1.99 2.00 -11.49
CA SER A 29 -3.40 2.35 -11.32
C SER A 29 -3.57 3.19 -10.06
N CYS A 30 -4.49 4.17 -10.11
CA CYS A 30 -4.85 4.94 -8.93
C CYS A 30 -5.43 4.00 -7.87
N PRO A 31 -4.97 4.05 -6.61
CA PRO A 31 -5.52 3.16 -5.58
C PRO A 31 -6.94 3.56 -5.19
N ALA A 32 -7.35 4.83 -5.34
CA ALA A 32 -8.64 5.32 -4.87
C ALA A 32 -9.81 4.47 -5.38
N LEU A 33 -10.77 4.16 -4.49
CA LEU A 33 -11.97 3.41 -4.84
C LEU A 33 -12.73 4.11 -5.97
N ASP A 34 -13.26 3.33 -6.90
CA ASP A 34 -14.02 3.77 -8.08
C ASP A 34 -13.25 4.73 -9.02
N CYS A 35 -11.91 4.71 -8.97
CA CYS A 35 -11.06 5.44 -9.90
C CYS A 35 -10.37 4.49 -10.89
N ASN A 36 -10.53 4.73 -12.19
CA ASN A 36 -9.90 3.92 -13.25
C ASN A 36 -8.69 4.62 -13.90
N TYR A 37 -8.19 5.70 -13.29
CA TYR A 37 -7.04 6.43 -13.83
C TYR A 37 -5.77 5.56 -13.76
N THR A 38 -5.04 5.51 -14.86
CA THR A 38 -3.73 4.87 -14.96
C THR A 38 -2.72 5.86 -15.54
N GLY A 39 -1.47 5.79 -15.09
CA GLY A 39 -0.44 6.69 -15.57
C GLY A 39 0.92 6.32 -15.01
N SER A 40 1.96 7.07 -15.40
CA SER A 40 3.29 6.90 -14.80
C SER A 40 3.25 7.15 -13.29
N TYR A 41 4.24 6.63 -12.57
CA TYR A 41 4.35 6.79 -11.12
C TYR A 41 4.23 8.25 -10.64
N SER A 42 4.86 9.20 -11.34
CA SER A 42 4.80 10.63 -10.99
C SER A 42 3.41 11.24 -11.21
N GLN A 43 2.73 10.83 -12.29
CA GLN A 43 1.37 11.27 -12.64
C GLN A 43 0.33 10.73 -11.66
N ILE A 44 0.48 9.47 -11.23
CA ILE A 44 -0.44 8.83 -10.29
C ILE A 44 -0.45 9.56 -8.95
N TYR A 45 0.72 9.98 -8.44
CA TYR A 45 0.76 10.80 -7.23
C TYR A 45 0.06 12.14 -7.42
N SER A 46 0.35 12.88 -8.51
CA SER A 46 -0.30 14.17 -8.76
C SER A 46 -1.82 14.02 -8.86
N HIS A 47 -2.28 13.08 -9.69
CA HIS A 47 -3.70 12.75 -9.82
C HIS A 47 -4.35 12.45 -8.46
N PHE A 48 -3.73 11.59 -7.65
CA PHE A 48 -4.28 11.28 -6.33
C PHE A 48 -4.38 12.51 -5.42
N VAL A 49 -3.35 13.35 -5.41
CA VAL A 49 -3.34 14.56 -4.59
C VAL A 49 -4.39 15.57 -5.07
N ASP A 50 -4.56 15.72 -6.37
CA ASP A 50 -5.46 16.73 -6.93
C ASP A 50 -6.93 16.31 -6.81
N ASP A 51 -7.23 15.03 -7.07
CA ASP A 51 -8.60 14.54 -7.18
C ASP A 51 -9.11 13.84 -5.90
N HIS A 52 -8.21 13.27 -5.08
CA HIS A 52 -8.58 12.35 -3.99
C HIS A 52 -8.11 12.73 -2.59
N ARG A 53 -7.15 13.66 -2.40
CA ARG A 53 -6.56 13.93 -1.06
C ARG A 53 -7.56 14.32 0.04
N HIS A 54 -8.66 14.98 -0.36
CA HIS A 54 -9.69 15.49 0.55
C HIS A 54 -10.89 14.55 0.68
N LYS A 55 -10.82 13.35 0.08
CA LYS A 55 -11.88 12.33 0.17
C LYS A 55 -11.77 11.56 1.49
N PRO A 56 -12.87 10.98 2.01
CA PRO A 56 -12.88 10.32 3.33
C PRO A 56 -11.91 9.15 3.51
N LYS A 57 -11.46 8.52 2.42
CA LYS A 57 -10.53 7.36 2.44
C LYS A 57 -9.12 7.74 1.98
N SER A 58 -8.72 8.95 2.32
CA SER A 58 -7.42 9.51 2.05
C SER A 58 -6.88 10.17 3.31
N MET A 59 -5.63 9.88 3.66
CA MET A 59 -5.00 10.42 4.86
C MET A 59 -3.54 10.78 4.59
N SER A 60 -3.13 11.97 5.01
CA SER A 60 -1.72 12.36 4.94
C SER A 60 -0.92 11.60 5.99
N PHE A 61 0.27 11.14 5.61
CA PHE A 61 1.17 10.39 6.48
C PHE A 61 2.60 10.92 6.33
N LEU A 62 3.43 10.73 7.35
CA LEU A 62 4.86 11.05 7.32
C LEU A 62 5.70 9.80 7.56
N CYS A 63 6.47 9.39 6.55
CA CYS A 63 7.38 8.26 6.67
C CYS A 63 8.38 8.43 7.82
N GLY A 64 8.53 7.38 8.62
CA GLY A 64 9.32 7.35 9.86
C GLY A 64 8.49 7.61 11.12
N GLY A 65 7.22 8.01 10.98
CA GLY A 65 6.26 8.10 12.07
C GLY A 65 5.26 6.95 12.09
N SER A 66 4.30 7.07 13.02
CA SER A 66 3.10 6.23 13.08
C SER A 66 1.85 7.10 13.00
N VAL A 67 0.76 6.54 12.49
CA VAL A 67 -0.56 7.17 12.44
C VAL A 67 -1.61 6.19 12.94
N ASP A 68 -2.59 6.71 13.68
CA ASP A 68 -3.77 5.94 14.06
C ASP A 68 -4.79 6.03 12.92
N VAL A 69 -5.27 4.88 12.48
CA VAL A 69 -6.27 4.76 11.42
C VAL A 69 -7.51 4.08 11.96
N GLN A 70 -8.64 4.45 11.37
CA GLN A 70 -9.94 3.92 11.71
C GLN A 70 -10.64 3.52 10.41
N MET A 71 -11.16 2.29 10.38
CA MET A 71 -11.90 1.76 9.24
C MET A 71 -13.14 1.00 9.73
N ASN A 72 -14.29 1.26 9.11
CA ASN A 72 -15.44 0.40 9.26
C ASN A 72 -15.26 -0.84 8.38
N ILE A 73 -15.07 -2.03 8.96
CA ILE A 73 -14.77 -3.28 8.24
C ILE A 73 -15.95 -3.79 7.39
N ALA A 74 -17.17 -3.30 7.60
CA ALA A 74 -18.33 -3.65 6.79
C ALA A 74 -18.40 -2.83 5.49
N THR A 75 -17.92 -1.58 5.50
CA THR A 75 -18.02 -0.66 4.35
C THR A 75 -16.69 -0.30 3.71
N ASP A 76 -15.62 -0.25 4.49
CA ASP A 76 -14.33 0.28 4.09
C ASP A 76 -13.41 -0.84 3.64
N LYS A 77 -13.14 -0.88 2.33
CA LYS A 77 -12.21 -1.84 1.75
C LYS A 77 -10.78 -1.34 1.75
N MET A 78 -10.59 -0.02 1.80
CA MET A 78 -9.27 0.58 1.65
C MET A 78 -9.21 2.01 2.20
N LEU A 79 -8.05 2.37 2.75
CA LEU A 79 -7.60 3.71 3.08
C LEU A 79 -6.28 3.98 2.34
N VAL A 80 -6.15 5.14 1.69
CA VAL A 80 -4.90 5.52 1.03
C VAL A 80 -4.12 6.51 1.89
N LEU A 81 -2.93 6.11 2.31
CA LEU A 81 -1.97 6.95 2.99
C LEU A 81 -1.05 7.61 1.96
N TRP A 82 -0.94 8.94 1.98
CA TRP A 82 -0.08 9.68 1.06
C TRP A 82 0.97 10.49 1.80
N GLU A 83 2.20 10.48 1.29
CA GLU A 83 3.36 11.19 1.88
C GLU A 83 3.92 12.21 0.89
N PHE A 84 3.98 13.47 1.32
CA PHE A 84 4.28 14.59 0.43
C PHE A 84 5.73 14.66 -0.03
N LYS A 85 6.69 14.50 0.88
CA LYS A 85 8.12 14.77 0.62
C LYS A 85 8.72 13.83 -0.43
N LYS A 86 8.31 12.57 -0.42
CA LYS A 86 8.79 11.51 -1.31
C LYS A 86 7.76 11.10 -2.34
N ARG A 87 6.59 11.75 -2.35
CA ARG A 87 5.49 11.50 -3.28
C ARG A 87 5.05 10.03 -3.29
N LEU A 88 4.86 9.47 -2.10
CA LEU A 88 4.51 8.05 -1.92
C LEU A 88 3.01 7.89 -1.71
N LEU A 89 2.45 6.81 -2.26
CA LEU A 89 1.10 6.34 -1.98
C LEU A 89 1.19 4.92 -1.41
N PHE A 90 0.52 4.70 -0.29
CA PHE A 90 0.34 3.39 0.31
C PHE A 90 -1.14 3.09 0.40
N ALA A 91 -1.55 1.94 -0.13
CA ALA A 91 -2.89 1.41 0.03
C ALA A 91 -2.90 0.49 1.26
N LEU A 92 -3.63 0.90 2.29
CA LEU A 92 -4.02 0.03 3.39
C LEU A 92 -5.34 -0.64 3.00
N GLN A 93 -5.32 -1.95 2.81
CA GLN A 93 -6.51 -2.72 2.43
C GLN A 93 -7.00 -3.56 3.60
N CYS A 94 -8.33 -3.63 3.76
CA CYS A 94 -9.00 -4.50 4.70
C CYS A 94 -9.94 -5.46 3.98
N PHE A 95 -9.85 -6.73 4.34
CA PHE A 95 -10.71 -7.79 3.82
C PHE A 95 -11.45 -8.41 5.01
N ASN A 96 -12.73 -8.13 5.11
CA ASN A 96 -13.59 -8.67 6.16
C ASN A 96 -14.13 -10.03 5.73
N GLU A 97 -13.65 -11.08 6.40
CA GLU A 97 -13.95 -12.48 6.09
C GLU A 97 -14.68 -13.14 7.27
N PRO A 98 -15.34 -14.30 7.08
CA PRO A 98 -16.13 -14.94 8.13
C PRO A 98 -15.40 -15.20 9.45
N ASN A 99 -14.07 -15.36 9.42
CA ASN A 99 -13.26 -15.70 10.61
C ASN A 99 -12.50 -14.50 11.20
N GLY A 100 -12.45 -13.37 10.50
CA GLY A 100 -11.73 -12.18 10.94
C GLY A 100 -11.41 -11.25 9.78
N VAL A 101 -10.56 -10.27 10.07
CA VAL A 101 -10.19 -9.22 9.13
C VAL A 101 -8.71 -9.35 8.76
N TYR A 102 -8.43 -9.38 7.46
CA TYR A 102 -7.07 -9.30 6.94
C TYR A 102 -6.74 -7.85 6.64
N VAL A 103 -5.62 -7.38 7.16
CA VAL A 103 -5.14 -6.01 6.95
C VAL A 103 -3.76 -6.06 6.31
N THR A 104 -3.58 -5.34 5.20
CA THR A 104 -2.32 -5.34 4.47
C THR A 104 -1.98 -3.95 3.93
N VAL A 105 -0.69 -3.69 3.75
CA VAL A 105 -0.18 -2.44 3.17
C VAL A 105 0.55 -2.76 1.88
N ARG A 106 0.23 -2.00 0.83
CA ARG A 106 0.90 -2.05 -0.47
C ARG A 106 1.37 -0.65 -0.86
N CYS A 107 2.55 -0.56 -1.46
CA CYS A 107 3.03 0.71 -2.05
C CYS A 107 2.65 0.75 -3.53
N ILE A 108 2.00 1.82 -3.97
CA ILE A 108 1.64 1.99 -5.39
C ILE A 108 2.85 2.56 -6.12
N ALA A 109 3.62 1.67 -6.73
CA ALA A 109 4.87 2.01 -7.37
C ALA A 109 5.40 0.86 -8.22
N PRO A 110 6.20 1.16 -9.28
CA PRO A 110 7.01 0.13 -9.92
C PRO A 110 8.03 -0.44 -8.93
N SER A 111 8.44 -1.69 -9.14
CA SER A 111 9.47 -2.36 -8.34
C SER A 111 10.89 -1.85 -8.60
N ALA A 112 11.03 -0.72 -9.31
CA ALA A 112 12.28 -0.03 -9.56
C ALA A 112 12.99 0.36 -8.25
N LEU A 113 14.33 0.26 -8.25
CA LEU A 113 15.16 0.56 -7.07
C LEU A 113 15.02 2.01 -6.57
N GLN A 114 14.62 2.95 -7.43
CA GLN A 114 14.54 4.37 -7.14
C GLN A 114 13.49 4.74 -6.09
N VAL A 115 12.44 3.93 -5.93
CA VAL A 115 11.35 4.20 -4.97
C VAL A 115 11.78 3.92 -3.52
N GLY A 116 12.88 3.18 -3.32
CA GLY A 116 13.41 2.82 -2.00
C GLY A 116 12.72 1.61 -1.38
N LYS A 117 13.18 1.21 -0.18
CA LYS A 117 12.58 0.12 0.61
C LYS A 117 12.04 0.68 1.92
N PHE A 118 10.86 0.19 2.30
CA PHE A 118 10.14 0.64 3.48
C PHE A 118 9.82 -0.55 4.36
N ALA A 119 10.07 -0.44 5.66
CA ALA A 119 9.52 -1.37 6.62
C ALA A 119 8.17 -0.83 7.13
N TYR A 120 7.31 -1.70 7.61
CA TYR A 120 6.05 -1.28 8.23
C TYR A 120 5.68 -2.14 9.42
N CYS A 121 4.84 -1.56 10.28
CA CYS A 121 4.24 -2.19 11.44
C CYS A 121 2.75 -1.90 11.45
N LEU A 122 1.95 -2.94 11.66
CA LEU A 122 0.52 -2.86 11.97
C LEU A 122 0.34 -3.28 13.42
N ASP A 123 -0.26 -2.41 14.22
CA ASP A 123 -0.49 -2.63 15.64
C ASP A 123 -1.97 -2.42 15.95
N TYR A 124 -2.63 -3.51 16.33
CA TYR A 124 -4.02 -3.52 16.75
C TYR A 124 -4.08 -3.85 18.24
N SER A 125 -4.81 -3.07 19.01
CA SER A 125 -4.98 -3.30 20.45
C SER A 125 -6.44 -3.15 20.86
N MET A 126 -6.96 -4.09 21.64
CA MET A 126 -8.33 -4.09 22.14
C MET A 126 -8.42 -4.87 23.46
N ASP A 127 -9.10 -4.29 24.47
CA ASP A 127 -9.33 -4.90 25.79
C ASP A 127 -8.06 -5.49 26.45
N GLY A 128 -6.93 -4.81 26.29
CA GLY A 128 -5.64 -5.23 26.84
C GLY A 128 -4.91 -6.32 26.03
N HIS A 129 -5.49 -6.80 24.94
CA HIS A 129 -4.84 -7.67 23.97
C HIS A 129 -4.21 -6.84 22.85
N THR A 130 -3.03 -7.24 22.39
CA THR A 130 -2.33 -6.60 21.28
C THR A 130 -1.95 -7.63 20.22
N LEU A 131 -2.24 -7.32 18.96
CA LEU A 131 -1.79 -8.04 17.78
C LEU A 131 -0.87 -7.12 16.99
N LYS A 132 0.37 -7.55 16.79
CA LYS A 132 1.39 -6.78 16.08
C LYS A 132 1.92 -7.58 14.90
N TYR A 133 2.00 -6.94 13.74
CA TYR A 133 2.66 -7.48 12.55
C TYR A 133 3.71 -6.50 12.08
N GLU A 134 4.95 -6.97 11.94
CA GLU A 134 6.07 -6.19 11.42
C GLU A 134 6.61 -6.86 10.16
N SER A 135 6.87 -6.08 9.12
CA SER A 135 7.52 -6.57 7.91
C SER A 135 8.66 -5.63 7.48
N PRO A 136 9.81 -6.21 7.08
CA PRO A 136 10.98 -5.45 6.67
C PRO A 136 10.86 -4.82 5.28
N ASP A 137 9.82 -5.15 4.51
CA ASP A 137 9.59 -4.60 3.17
C ASP A 137 8.10 -4.44 2.87
N VAL A 138 7.69 -3.23 2.48
CA VAL A 138 6.36 -2.97 1.93
C VAL A 138 6.36 -3.41 0.46
N LYS A 139 5.53 -4.40 0.16
CA LYS A 139 5.35 -4.91 -1.20
C LYS A 139 4.87 -3.81 -2.14
N LYS A 140 5.59 -3.60 -3.23
CA LYS A 140 5.25 -2.64 -4.29
C LYS A 140 4.37 -3.31 -5.34
N VAL A 141 3.34 -2.62 -5.78
CA VAL A 141 2.41 -3.09 -6.80
C VAL A 141 2.09 -1.96 -7.77
N LEU A 142 1.85 -2.32 -9.02
CA LEU A 142 1.33 -1.36 -10.01
C LEU A 142 -0.17 -1.12 -9.81
N GLU A 143 -0.88 -2.10 -9.27
CA GLU A 143 -2.32 -2.08 -9.02
C GLU A 143 -2.63 -2.94 -7.79
N VAL A 144 -3.59 -2.50 -6.97
CA VAL A 144 -4.03 -3.25 -5.79
C VAL A 144 -4.91 -4.44 -6.19
N SER A 145 -4.77 -5.56 -5.49
CA SER A 145 -5.63 -6.73 -5.70
C SER A 145 -6.89 -6.62 -4.86
N SER A 146 -8.03 -7.03 -5.42
CA SER A 146 -9.27 -7.23 -4.65
C SER A 146 -9.35 -8.59 -3.95
N GLN A 147 -8.36 -9.46 -4.17
CA GLN A 147 -8.28 -10.77 -3.54
C GLN A 147 -7.58 -10.70 -2.17
N ILE A 148 -8.00 -11.57 -1.26
CA ILE A 148 -7.39 -11.73 0.06
C ILE A 148 -5.87 -11.96 -0.08
N PRO A 149 -5.03 -11.19 0.63
CA PRO A 149 -3.59 -11.36 0.56
C PRO A 149 -3.19 -12.74 1.10
N GLN A 150 -2.27 -13.40 0.40
CA GLN A 150 -1.67 -14.67 0.85
C GLN A 150 -0.38 -14.43 1.64
N ASP A 151 0.14 -13.20 1.62
CA ASP A 151 1.37 -12.77 2.26
C ASP A 151 1.25 -11.34 2.81
N ASP A 152 2.14 -10.98 3.74
CA ASP A 152 2.32 -9.60 4.21
C ASP A 152 1.05 -8.97 4.78
N PHE A 153 0.37 -9.66 5.69
CA PHE A 153 -0.85 -9.20 6.33
C PHE A 153 -0.88 -9.45 7.84
N LEU A 154 -1.61 -8.60 8.56
CA LEU A 154 -2.09 -8.86 9.91
C LEU A 154 -3.49 -9.47 9.83
N PHE A 155 -3.71 -10.60 10.50
CA PHE A 155 -5.05 -11.16 10.65
C PHE A 155 -5.57 -10.85 12.06
N VAL A 156 -6.74 -10.21 12.13
CA VAL A 156 -7.44 -9.89 13.38
C VAL A 156 -8.67 -10.79 13.49
N PRO A 157 -8.65 -11.83 14.35
CA PRO A 157 -9.81 -12.67 14.58
C PRO A 157 -11.02 -11.88 15.09
N HIS A 158 -12.23 -12.25 14.67
CA HIS A 158 -13.46 -11.56 15.09
C HIS A 158 -13.68 -11.52 16.60
N CYS A 159 -13.17 -12.49 17.36
CA CYS A 159 -13.29 -12.49 18.82
C CYS A 159 -12.55 -11.32 19.50
N PHE A 160 -11.56 -10.71 18.82
CA PHE A 160 -10.87 -9.52 19.29
C PHE A 160 -11.54 -8.21 18.87
N LEU A 161 -12.47 -8.24 17.91
CA LEU A 161 -13.15 -7.03 17.43
C LEU A 161 -14.33 -6.64 18.35
N ARG A 162 -14.66 -5.34 18.33
CA ARG A 162 -15.83 -4.76 19.00
C ARG A 162 -16.66 -4.01 17.97
N GLY A 163 -17.70 -4.67 17.48
CA GLY A 163 -18.51 -4.14 16.38
C GLY A 163 -17.73 -4.14 15.06
N GLU A 164 -18.03 -3.16 14.20
CA GLU A 164 -17.49 -3.07 12.84
C GLU A 164 -16.29 -2.13 12.73
N LEU A 165 -15.82 -1.56 13.84
CA LEU A 165 -14.79 -0.53 13.82
C LEU A 165 -13.42 -1.13 14.10
N LEU A 166 -12.53 -1.05 13.11
CA LEU A 166 -11.13 -1.40 13.25
C LEU A 166 -10.32 -0.12 13.49
N GLU A 167 -9.81 0.04 14.70
CA GLU A 167 -8.84 1.08 15.06
C GLU A 167 -7.48 0.44 15.22
N MET A 168 -6.49 0.95 14.50
CA MET A 168 -5.13 0.43 14.57
C MET A 168 -4.09 1.52 14.32
N LYS A 169 -2.88 1.28 14.82
CA LYS A 169 -1.73 2.12 14.58
C LYS A 169 -0.87 1.53 13.47
N ILE A 170 -0.46 2.39 12.55
CA ILE A 170 0.34 2.03 11.39
C ILE A 170 1.61 2.85 11.39
N GLY A 171 2.76 2.17 11.39
CA GLY A 171 4.07 2.77 11.16
C GLY A 171 4.61 2.35 9.81
N ILE A 172 5.13 3.30 9.03
CA ILE A 172 5.86 3.01 7.78
C ILE A 172 7.13 3.87 7.77
N GLY A 173 8.29 3.22 7.66
CA GLY A 173 9.59 3.88 7.77
C GLY A 173 10.55 3.45 6.68
N LEU A 174 11.53 4.29 6.36
CA LEU A 174 12.65 3.85 5.51
C LEU A 174 13.44 2.76 6.22
N LYS A 175 13.87 1.76 5.46
CA LYS A 175 14.94 0.89 5.92
C LYS A 175 16.25 1.68 5.85
N VAL A 176 16.77 2.11 7.00
CA VAL A 176 18.17 2.55 7.08
C VAL A 176 19.01 1.31 6.78
N ARG A 177 19.88 1.36 5.77
CA ARG A 177 20.86 0.29 5.56
C ARG A 177 21.68 0.20 6.84
N ALA A 178 21.59 -0.93 7.54
CA ALA A 178 22.53 -1.23 8.61
C ALA A 178 23.92 -1.28 8.00
N GLY A 179 24.76 -0.31 8.36
CA GLY A 179 26.23 -0.29 8.19
C GLY A 179 26.77 -0.56 6.79
N SER A 180 27.35 0.48 6.18
CA SER A 180 28.60 0.32 5.43
C SER A 180 29.71 0.92 6.29
#